data_AF-A0A8T9QA15-F1
#
_entry.id   AF-A0A8T9QA15-F1
#
_cell.length_a   1.000
_cell.length_b   1.000
_cell.length_c   1.000
_cell.angle_alpha   90.00
_cell.angle_beta   90.00
_cell.angle_gamma   90.00
#
_symmetry.space_group_name_H-M   'P 1'
#
loop_
_entity.id
_entity.type
_entity.pdbx_description
1 polymer ?
#
loop_
_entity_poly.entity_id
_entity_poly.type
_entity_poly.pdbx_seq_one_letter_code
_entity_poly.pdbx_strand_id
1 'polypeptide(L)'
;MLAALSLTFAAASLWTQAFATSLPVGSPSVPTYWQVVAPAQAKRLGKPRIQMQHYQVWRLNLEAVRRILSTATAGPAGPELQLPLPDGTVARFRMRTSSVMAPALAAKYPELQTYAGRK
;
A
#
# COMPACT_ATOMS: atom_id res chain seq x y z
N MET A 1 24.75 -72.37 21.22
CA MET A 1 26.14 -72.31 20.72
C MET A 1 26.28 -71.09 19.84
N LEU A 2 27.28 -70.26 20.18
CA LEU A 2 27.97 -69.22 19.41
C LEU A 2 27.25 -67.93 18.98
N ALA A 3 27.70 -66.85 19.63
CA ALA A 3 27.61 -65.46 19.21
C ALA A 3 28.49 -65.19 17.98
N ALA A 4 28.09 -64.23 17.14
CA ALA A 4 28.99 -63.51 16.26
C ALA A 4 28.50 -62.07 16.04
N LEU A 5 29.26 -61.13 16.60
CA LEU A 5 29.27 -59.71 16.30
C LEU A 5 29.50 -59.48 14.81
N SER A 6 28.83 -58.49 14.21
CA SER A 6 29.35 -57.77 13.05
C SER A 6 28.79 -56.35 13.03
N LEU A 7 29.67 -55.41 13.33
CA LEU A 7 29.49 -53.97 13.31
C LEU A 7 29.99 -53.48 11.93
N THR A 8 29.14 -52.87 11.10
CA THR A 8 29.60 -52.18 9.89
C THR A 8 28.80 -50.91 9.59
N PHE A 9 29.46 -49.79 9.94
CA PHE A 9 29.65 -48.56 9.19
C PHE A 9 28.46 -47.79 8.58
N ALA A 10 28.39 -46.53 9.02
CA ALA A 10 27.59 -45.42 8.52
C ALA A 10 27.87 -45.09 7.05
N ALA A 11 26.79 -44.83 6.30
CA ALA A 11 26.84 -44.06 5.06
C ALA A 11 25.85 -42.90 5.19
N ALA A 12 26.36 -41.74 5.61
CA ALA A 12 25.64 -40.49 5.61
C ALA A 12 25.43 -40.03 4.16
N SER A 13 24.32 -40.41 3.55
CA SER A 13 23.89 -39.82 2.28
C SER A 13 23.32 -38.43 2.55
N LEU A 14 24.20 -37.42 2.49
CA LEU A 14 23.84 -36.01 2.47
C LEU A 14 23.22 -35.68 1.11
N TRP A 15 21.89 -35.68 1.04
CA TRP A 15 21.17 -35.12 -0.10
C TRP A 15 21.19 -33.60 0.05
N THR A 16 22.15 -32.92 -0.57
CA THR A 16 22.13 -31.46 -0.73
C THR A 16 21.07 -31.11 -1.77
N GLN A 17 19.85 -30.82 -1.33
CA GLN A 17 18.89 -30.13 -2.19
C GLN A 17 19.32 -28.66 -2.32
N ALA A 18 19.85 -28.30 -3.49
CA ALA A 18 20.01 -26.92 -3.89
C ALA A 18 18.62 -26.33 -4.15
N PHE A 19 18.04 -25.66 -3.15
CA PHE A 19 16.87 -24.82 -3.37
C PHE A 19 17.33 -23.56 -4.13
N ALA A 20 16.98 -23.48 -5.41
CA ALA A 20 17.13 -22.25 -6.19
C ALA A 20 16.20 -21.19 -5.60
N THR A 21 16.77 -20.23 -4.87
CA THR A 21 16.05 -19.08 -4.32
C THR A 21 15.63 -18.17 -5.48
N SER A 22 14.40 -18.29 -5.96
CA SER A 22 13.83 -17.28 -6.84
C SER A 22 13.63 -15.99 -6.03
N LEU A 23 14.27 -14.90 -6.46
CA LEU A 23 13.97 -13.58 -5.92
C LEU A 23 12.55 -13.20 -6.38
N PRO A 24 11.62 -12.89 -5.47
CA PRO A 24 10.34 -12.35 -5.87
C PRO A 24 10.59 -10.98 -6.53
N VAL A 25 10.45 -10.90 -7.85
CA VAL A 25 10.24 -9.63 -8.53
C VAL A 25 8.95 -9.06 -7.95
N GLY A 26 9.09 -7.95 -7.20
CA GLY A 26 7.98 -7.31 -6.50
C GLY A 26 6.80 -7.09 -7.45
N SER A 27 5.68 -7.75 -7.16
CA SER A 27 4.45 -7.60 -7.91
C SER A 27 3.99 -6.13 -7.86
N PRO A 28 3.42 -5.61 -8.96
CA PRO A 28 2.98 -4.22 -9.05
C PRO A 28 2.10 -3.85 -7.85
N SER A 29 2.53 -2.77 -7.19
CA SER A 29 2.04 -2.26 -5.91
C SER A 29 0.51 -2.24 -5.82
N VAL A 30 -0.04 -2.94 -4.82
CA VAL A 30 -1.29 -2.52 -4.18
C VAL A 30 -1.15 -1.02 -3.89
N PRO A 31 -2.18 -0.17 -4.13
CA PRO A 31 -2.10 1.22 -3.69
C PRO A 31 -1.86 1.21 -2.18
N THR A 32 -0.63 1.50 -1.73
CA THR A 32 -0.18 1.27 -0.34
C THR A 32 -1.10 1.92 0.70
N TYR A 33 -1.80 2.97 0.28
CA TYR A 33 -2.66 3.78 1.11
C TYR A 33 -4.13 3.36 1.12
N TRP A 34 -4.56 2.51 0.18
CA TRP A 34 -5.97 2.15 0.00
C TRP A 34 -6.16 0.66 0.26
N GLN A 35 -7.06 0.34 1.18
CA GLN A 35 -7.43 -1.03 1.50
C GLN A 35 -8.90 -1.23 1.17
N VAL A 36 -9.20 -2.25 0.38
CA VAL A 36 -10.58 -2.65 0.12
C VAL A 36 -11.22 -3.09 1.44
N VAL A 37 -12.39 -2.53 1.75
CA VAL A 37 -13.20 -2.96 2.89
C VAL A 37 -14.15 -4.04 2.43
N ALA A 38 -14.08 -5.21 3.08
CA ALA A 38 -14.96 -6.33 2.76
C ALA A 38 -16.45 -5.95 2.98
N PRO A 39 -17.39 -6.49 2.18
CA PRO A 39 -18.81 -6.13 2.27
C PRO A 39 -19.41 -6.32 3.68
N ALA A 40 -18.99 -7.35 4.40
CA ALA A 40 -19.41 -7.60 5.78
C ALA A 40 -19.01 -6.45 6.73
N GLN A 41 -17.80 -5.90 6.55
CA GLN A 41 -17.32 -4.75 7.33
C GLN A 41 -18.01 -3.46 6.88
N ALA A 42 -18.26 -3.29 5.58
CA ALA A 42 -18.97 -2.14 5.04
C ALA A 42 -20.40 -2.02 5.60
N LYS A 43 -21.12 -3.13 5.76
CA LYS A 43 -22.45 -3.15 6.39
C LYS A 43 -22.47 -2.59 7.82
N ARG A 44 -21.35 -2.70 8.55
CA ARG A 44 -21.21 -2.15 9.92
C ARG A 44 -21.12 -0.63 9.96
N LEU A 45 -20.85 0.02 8.82
CA LEU A 45 -20.84 1.48 8.70
C LEU A 45 -22.26 2.08 8.67
N GLY A 46 -23.29 1.24 8.68
CA GLY A 46 -24.70 1.66 8.63
C GLY A 46 -25.27 1.68 7.21
N LYS A 47 -26.51 2.16 7.09
CA LYS A 47 -27.18 2.28 5.79
C LYS A 47 -26.55 3.43 4.99
N PRO A 48 -26.09 3.20 3.75
CA PRO A 48 -25.61 4.27 2.89
C PRO A 48 -26.68 5.36 2.71
N ARG A 49 -26.28 6.63 2.75
CA ARG A 49 -27.20 7.76 2.47
C ARG A 49 -27.61 7.84 0.99
N ILE A 50 -26.81 7.22 0.12
CA ILE A 50 -27.02 7.18 -1.33
C ILE A 50 -27.26 5.72 -1.71
N GLN A 51 -28.38 5.44 -2.40
CA GLN A 51 -28.71 4.10 -2.87
C GLN A 51 -27.97 3.80 -4.19
N MET A 52 -26.72 3.33 -4.07
CA MET A 52 -25.93 2.88 -5.21
C MET A 52 -26.12 1.38 -5.43
N GLN A 53 -26.36 0.97 -6.68
CA GLN A 53 -26.44 -0.44 -7.06
C GLN A 53 -25.06 -1.11 -7.04
N HIS A 54 -24.02 -0.37 -7.44
CA HIS A 54 -22.65 -0.85 -7.49
C HIS A 54 -21.74 0.15 -6.78
N TYR A 55 -20.97 -0.33 -5.79
CA TYR A 55 -20.00 0.48 -5.06
C TYR A 55 -18.88 -0.39 -4.50
N GLN A 56 -17.71 0.23 -4.32
CA GLN A 56 -16.59 -0.34 -3.59
C GLN A 56 -16.24 0.58 -2.42
N VAL A 57 -16.15 0.03 -1.21
CA VAL A 57 -15.71 0.79 -0.04
C VAL A 57 -14.21 0.62 0.12
N TRP A 58 -13.52 1.74 0.25
CA TRP A 58 -12.09 1.79 0.50
C TRP A 58 -11.82 2.43 1.87
N ARG A 59 -10.85 1.88 2.58
CA ARG A 59 -10.25 2.50 3.78
C ARG A 59 -8.95 3.17 3.35
N LEU A 60 -8.83 4.45 3.68
CA LEU A 60 -7.63 5.23 3.46
C LEU A 60 -6.73 5.20 4.71
N ASN A 61 -5.46 4.84 4.54
CA ASN A 61 -4.42 5.11 5.53
C ASN A 61 -4.04 6.59 5.46
N LEU A 62 -4.79 7.42 6.20
CA LEU A 62 -4.65 8.87 6.16
C LEU A 62 -3.28 9.35 6.66
N GLU A 63 -2.70 8.69 7.66
CA GLU A 63 -1.38 9.05 8.20
C GLU A 63 -0.28 8.83 7.16
N ALA A 64 -0.32 7.70 6.45
CA ALA A 64 0.64 7.41 5.40
C ALA A 64 0.51 8.41 4.23
N VAL A 65 -0.71 8.82 3.87
CA VAL A 65 -0.94 9.87 2.87
C VAL A 65 -0.41 11.22 3.34
N ARG A 66 -0.66 11.61 4.59
CA ARG A 66 -0.13 12.87 5.15
C ARG A 66 1.39 12.89 5.11
N ARG A 67 2.05 11.78 5.48
CA ARG A 67 3.51 11.65 5.49
C ARG A 67 4.13 11.75 4.10
N ILE A 68 3.50 11.15 3.08
CA ILE A 68 4.04 11.27 1.72
C ILE A 68 3.81 12.68 1.19
N LEU A 69 2.62 13.26 1.39
CA LEU A 69 2.29 14.61 0.91
C LEU A 69 3.16 15.69 1.56
N SER A 70 3.60 15.53 2.82
CA SER A 70 4.51 16.47 3.47
C SER A 70 5.89 16.58 2.79
N THR A 71 6.22 15.67 1.88
CA THR A 71 7.45 15.75 1.07
C THR A 71 7.27 16.52 -0.25
N ALA A 72 6.04 16.90 -0.58
CA ALA A 72 5.76 17.68 -1.79
C ALA A 72 6.32 19.10 -1.68
N THR A 73 6.78 19.62 -2.81
CA THR A 73 7.26 21.00 -2.94
C THR A 73 6.37 21.77 -3.91
N ALA A 74 6.57 23.08 -4.04
CA ALA A 74 5.87 23.89 -5.03
C ALA A 74 6.38 23.65 -6.48
N GLY A 75 7.53 22.97 -6.62
CA GLY A 75 8.18 22.69 -7.89
C GLY A 75 7.55 21.53 -8.68
N PRO A 76 8.11 21.20 -9.85
CA PRO A 76 7.63 20.11 -10.70
C PRO A 76 7.97 18.72 -10.15
N ALA A 77 8.93 18.65 -9.22
CA ALA A 77 9.29 17.45 -8.50
C ALA A 77 8.43 17.29 -7.24
N GLY A 78 7.85 16.11 -7.06
CA GLY A 78 7.03 15.80 -5.91
C GLY A 78 6.65 14.33 -5.89
N PRO A 79 6.08 13.87 -4.76
CA PRO A 79 5.72 12.48 -4.61
C PRO A 79 4.57 12.10 -5.55
N GLU A 80 4.51 10.82 -5.90
CA GLU A 80 3.37 10.25 -6.61
C GLU A 80 2.34 9.69 -5.64
N LEU A 81 1.08 10.07 -5.83
CA LEU A 81 -0.05 9.51 -5.12
C LEU A 81 -0.92 8.69 -6.09
N GLN A 82 -1.17 7.44 -5.71
CA GLN A 82 -2.10 6.57 -6.42
C GLN A 82 -3.52 6.76 -5.89
N LEU A 83 -4.48 6.97 -6.79
CA LEU A 83 -5.88 7.17 -6.45
C LEU A 83 -6.76 6.17 -7.22
N PRO A 84 -7.58 5.35 -6.54
CA PRO A 84 -8.58 4.54 -7.20
C PRO A 84 -9.67 5.45 -7.78
N LEU A 85 -9.97 5.24 -9.06
CA LEU A 85 -11.01 5.97 -9.76
C LEU A 85 -12.35 5.21 -9.71
N PRO A 86 -13.48 5.91 -9.94
CA PRO A 86 -14.80 5.28 -9.93
C PRO A 86 -15.01 4.19 -11.00
N ASP A 87 -14.23 4.21 -12.07
CA ASP A 87 -14.25 3.19 -13.13
C ASP A 87 -13.46 1.91 -12.77
N GLY A 88 -12.88 1.85 -11.57
CA GLY A 88 -12.08 0.73 -11.09
C GLY A 88 -10.60 0.79 -11.49
N THR A 89 -10.20 1.77 -12.30
CA THR A 89 -8.78 1.99 -12.62
C THR A 89 -8.05 2.72 -11.49
N VAL A 90 -6.72 2.73 -11.53
CA VAL A 90 -5.89 3.50 -10.59
C VAL A 90 -5.12 4.56 -11.39
N ALA A 91 -5.29 5.82 -11.01
CA ALA A 91 -4.52 6.92 -11.57
C ALA A 91 -3.35 7.30 -10.64
N ARG A 92 -2.22 7.69 -11.25
CA ARG A 92 -1.09 8.29 -10.55
C ARG A 92 -1.11 9.80 -10.76
N PHE A 93 -0.91 10.54 -9.67
CA PHE A 93 -0.79 11.98 -9.70
C PHE A 93 0.53 12.37 -9.05
N ARG A 94 1.32 13.20 -9.74
CA ARG A 94 2.45 13.88 -9.12
C ARG A 94 1.92 15.08 -8.34
N MET A 95 2.22 15.09 -7.05
CA MET A 95 1.67 16.05 -6.10
C MET A 95 2.64 17.22 -5.90
N ARG A 96 2.10 18.43 -5.88
CA ARG A 96 2.83 19.66 -5.52
C ARG A 96 2.03 20.45 -4.50
N THR A 97 2.71 21.21 -3.65
CA THR A 97 2.01 22.16 -2.77
C THR A 97 1.37 23.27 -3.61
N SER A 98 0.20 23.73 -3.18
CA SER A 98 -0.53 24.80 -3.84
C SER A 98 -1.03 25.79 -2.80
N SER A 99 -0.85 27.08 -3.05
CA SER A 99 -1.39 28.13 -2.20
C SER A 99 -2.75 28.57 -2.74
N VAL A 100 -3.82 28.05 -2.14
CA VAL A 100 -5.20 28.48 -2.44
C VAL A 100 -5.73 29.45 -1.38
N MET A 101 -5.07 29.48 -0.22
CA MET A 101 -5.43 30.32 0.91
C MET A 101 -4.64 31.63 0.92
N ALA A 102 -5.29 32.74 1.33
CA ALA A 102 -4.59 34.01 1.53
C ALA A 102 -3.48 33.87 2.60
N PRO A 103 -2.32 34.56 2.45
CA PRO A 103 -1.16 34.32 3.32
C PRO A 103 -1.43 34.50 4.82
N ALA A 104 -2.18 35.54 5.20
CA ALA A 104 -2.53 35.80 6.60
C ALA A 104 -3.39 34.69 7.21
N LEU A 105 -4.24 34.05 6.41
CA LEU A 105 -5.09 32.96 6.86
C LEU A 105 -4.31 31.63 6.93
N ALA A 106 -3.41 31.39 5.97
CA ALA A 106 -2.52 30.24 5.98
C ALA A 106 -1.56 30.26 7.20
N ALA A 107 -1.09 31.45 7.59
CA ALA A 107 -0.30 31.63 8.81
C ALA A 107 -1.11 31.33 10.09
N LYS A 108 -2.42 31.60 10.07
CA LYS A 108 -3.32 31.32 11.20
C LYS A 108 -3.71 29.84 11.29
N TYR A 109 -3.78 29.14 10.17
CA TYR A 109 -4.20 27.73 10.06
C TYR A 109 -3.17 26.87 9.30
N PRO A 110 -1.95 26.71 9.83
CA PRO A 110 -0.86 25.99 9.16
C PRO A 110 -1.14 24.49 8.95
N GLU A 111 -2.12 23.92 9.66
CA GLU A 111 -2.59 22.55 9.50
C GLU A 111 -3.39 22.34 8.20
N LEU A 112 -3.94 23.41 7.62
CA LEU A 112 -4.71 23.38 6.38
C LEU A 112 -3.79 23.49 5.16
N GLN A 113 -3.20 22.36 4.79
CA GLN A 113 -2.31 22.27 3.64
C GLN A 113 -3.08 21.88 2.39
N THR A 114 -2.78 22.55 1.27
CA THR A 114 -3.42 22.28 -0.03
C THR A 114 -2.41 21.75 -1.02
N TYR A 115 -2.82 20.76 -1.81
CA TYR A 115 -2.00 20.09 -2.79
C TYR A 115 -2.72 20.03 -4.13
N ALA A 116 -1.96 20.20 -5.22
CA ALA A 116 -2.45 20.01 -6.57
C ALA A 116 -1.83 18.75 -7.18
N GLY A 117 -2.66 17.90 -7.77
CA GLY A 117 -2.21 16.72 -8.53
C GLY A 117 -2.10 17.03 -10.02
N ARG A 118 -1.01 16.61 -10.63
CA ARG A 118 -0.83 16.58 -12.09
C ARG A 118 -0.70 15.14 -12.55
N LYS A 119 -1.43 14.76 -13.59
CA LYS A 119 -1.32 13.44 -14.24
C LYS A 119 -0.17 13.43 -15.24
#